data_AF-A0A4S5E7C3-F1
#
_entry.id   AF-A0A4S5E7C3-F1
#
_cell.length_a   1.000
_cell.length_b   1.000
_cell.length_c   1.000
_cell.angle_alpha   90.00
_cell.angle_beta   90.00
_cell.angle_gamma   90.00
#
_symmetry.space_group_name_H-M   'P 1'
#
loop_
_entity.id
_entity.type
_entity.pdbx_description
1 polymer ?
#
loop_
_entity_poly.entity_id
_entity_poly.type
_entity_poly.pdbx_seq_one_letter_code
_entity_poly.pdbx_strand_id
1 'polypeptide(L)'
;MNEDLVARAVLAAVMVGAGLLMLWMANAAASGRLGRNPVAGIRLASTMASDEAWLVAHRAAKRPTVIAGWCAIVSAIPALLPVPLSVAVTSVLVGTAALLGFVLYGAKVGSRAAQDLSPEG
;
A
#
# COMPACT_ATOMS: atom_id res chain seq x y z
N MET A 1 -26.49 -10.93 15.91
CA MET A 1 -25.24 -10.12 15.93
C MET A 1 -25.64 -8.70 15.57
N ASN A 2 -25.25 -7.69 16.35
CA ASN A 2 -25.62 -6.30 16.07
C ASN A 2 -24.98 -5.86 14.74
N GLU A 3 -25.75 -5.35 13.79
CA GLU A 3 -25.29 -4.96 12.45
C GLU A 3 -24.11 -3.96 12.52
N ASP A 4 -24.14 -3.05 13.49
CA ASP A 4 -23.05 -2.11 13.76
C ASP A 4 -21.75 -2.81 14.16
N LEU A 5 -21.84 -3.88 14.94
CA LEU A 5 -20.67 -4.65 15.37
C LEU A 5 -20.07 -5.40 14.19
N VAL A 6 -20.91 -5.94 13.30
CA VAL A 6 -20.47 -6.57 12.05
C VAL A 6 -19.75 -5.56 11.18
N ALA A 7 -20.35 -4.39 10.95
CA ALA A 7 -19.76 -3.34 10.13
C ALA A 7 -18.38 -2.92 10.66
N ARG A 8 -18.24 -2.70 11.98
CA ARG A 8 -16.95 -2.37 12.61
C ARG A 8 -15.92 -3.46 12.44
N ALA A 9 -16.30 -4.72 12.68
CA ALA A 9 -15.40 -5.85 12.54
C ALA A 9 -14.88 -5.96 11.10
N VAL A 10 -15.76 -5.79 10.11
CA VAL A 10 -15.39 -5.78 8.69
C VAL A 10 -14.45 -4.63 8.36
N LEU A 11 -14.79 -3.40 8.76
CA LEU A 11 -13.95 -2.22 8.52
C LEU A 11 -12.55 -2.38 9.12
N ALA A 12 -12.47 -2.84 10.38
CA ALA A 12 -11.21 -3.07 11.06
C ALA A 12 -10.39 -4.17 10.37
N ALA A 13 -11.01 -5.32 10.09
CA ALA A 13 -10.33 -6.45 9.48
C ALA A 13 -9.79 -6.12 8.08
N VAL A 14 -10.58 -5.43 7.24
CA VAL A 14 -10.17 -5.02 5.90
C VAL A 14 -9.01 -4.04 5.96
N MET A 15 -9.09 -3.00 6.79
CA MET A 15 -8.05 -1.97 6.85
C MET A 15 -6.75 -2.47 7.46
N VAL A 16 -6.83 -3.27 8.53
CA VAL A 16 -5.66 -3.91 9.12
C VAL A 16 -5.05 -4.92 8.15
N GLY A 17 -5.87 -5.76 7.51
CA GLY A 17 -5.42 -6.73 6.51
C GLY A 17 -4.74 -6.07 5.32
N ALA A 18 -5.34 -5.03 4.74
CA ALA A 18 -4.75 -4.24 3.66
C ALA A 18 -3.43 -3.60 4.10
N GLY A 19 -3.38 -3.01 5.30
CA GLY A 19 -2.16 -2.40 5.82
C GLY A 19 -1.02 -3.40 6.02
N LEU A 20 -1.30 -4.55 6.64
CA LEU A 20 -0.32 -5.63 6.81
C LEU A 20 0.17 -6.18 5.45
N LEU A 21 -0.74 -6.36 4.49
CA LEU A 21 -0.38 -6.79 3.14
C LEU A 21 0.55 -5.78 2.46
N MET A 22 0.28 -4.49 2.61
CA MET A 22 1.13 -3.41 2.08
C MET A 22 2.52 -3.39 2.72
N LEU A 23 2.59 -3.53 4.05
CA LEU A 23 3.86 -3.62 4.78
C LEU A 23 4.68 -4.84 4.35
N TRP A 24 4.02 -5.99 4.19
CA TRP A 24 4.65 -7.21 3.69
C TRP A 24 5.15 -7.02 2.25
N MET A 25 4.32 -6.49 1.36
CA MET A 25 4.65 -6.31 -0.05
C MET A 25 5.80 -5.33 -0.26
N ALA A 26 5.84 -4.23 0.52
CA ALA A 26 6.94 -3.28 0.50
C ALA A 26 8.29 -3.95 0.82
N ASN A 27 8.32 -4.85 1.81
CA ASN A 27 9.53 -5.57 2.18
C ASN A 27 9.86 -6.71 1.20
N ALA A 28 8.86 -7.49 0.78
CA ALA A 28 9.05 -8.61 -0.13
C ALA A 28 9.55 -8.16 -1.51
N ALA A 29 9.02 -7.05 -2.05
CA ALA A 29 9.45 -6.55 -3.35
C ALA A 29 10.82 -5.85 -3.28
N ALA A 30 11.07 -5.02 -2.26
CA ALA A 30 12.35 -4.30 -2.12
C ALA A 30 13.55 -5.22 -1.77
N SER A 31 13.29 -6.36 -1.14
CA SER A 31 14.29 -7.40 -0.87
C SER A 31 14.54 -8.33 -2.07
N GLY A 32 13.75 -8.22 -3.14
CA GLY A 32 13.82 -9.10 -4.30
C GLY A 32 13.07 -10.44 -4.13
N ARG A 33 12.56 -10.77 -2.94
CA ARG A 33 11.86 -12.03 -2.67
C ARG A 33 10.64 -12.26 -3.57
N LEU A 34 9.92 -11.19 -3.91
CA LEU A 34 8.73 -11.28 -4.77
C LEU A 34 9.10 -11.55 -6.24
N GLY A 35 10.28 -11.10 -6.67
CA GLY A 35 10.68 -11.12 -8.08
C GLY A 35 9.76 -10.32 -9.00
N ARG A 36 10.20 -10.12 -10.24
CA ARG A 36 9.38 -9.53 -11.29
C ARG A 36 8.25 -10.49 -11.67
N ASN A 37 7.00 -10.05 -11.55
CA ASN A 37 5.84 -10.92 -11.76
C ASN A 37 4.60 -10.10 -12.22
N PRO A 38 3.62 -10.74 -12.89
CA PRO A 38 2.45 -10.04 -13.41
C PRO A 38 1.32 -9.83 -12.37
N VAL A 39 1.47 -10.30 -11.13
CA VAL A 39 0.37 -10.34 -10.13
C VAL A 39 0.47 -9.21 -9.11
N ALA A 40 1.64 -9.00 -8.50
CA ALA A 40 1.83 -8.13 -7.34
C ALA A 40 3.06 -7.24 -7.47
N GLY A 41 2.95 -5.98 -7.02
CA GLY A 41 3.98 -4.94 -7.13
C GLY A 41 3.62 -3.83 -8.13
N ILE A 42 4.59 -2.95 -8.41
CA ILE A 42 4.47 -1.88 -9.41
C ILE A 42 4.73 -2.50 -10.78
N ARG A 43 3.69 -2.59 -11.61
CA ARG A 43 3.71 -3.28 -12.92
C ARG A 43 3.58 -2.28 -14.06
N LEU A 44 4.51 -1.34 -14.11
CA LEU A 44 4.63 -0.38 -15.20
C LEU A 44 5.68 -0.89 -16.18
N ALA A 45 5.62 -0.44 -17.45
CA ALA A 45 6.60 -0.85 -18.46
C ALA A 45 8.05 -0.57 -18.02
N SER A 46 8.27 0.58 -17.36
CA SER A 46 9.56 0.96 -16.76
C SER A 46 10.04 -0.03 -15.70
N THR A 47 9.17 -0.44 -14.78
CA THR A 47 9.54 -1.32 -13.66
C THR A 47 9.61 -2.79 -14.05
N MET A 48 9.01 -3.16 -15.18
CA MET A 48 9.01 -4.53 -15.71
C MET A 48 10.10 -4.76 -16.77
N ALA A 49 10.89 -3.75 -17.14
CA ALA A 49 11.91 -3.85 -18.19
C ALA A 49 13.00 -4.89 -17.87
N SER A 50 13.48 -4.90 -16.63
CA SER A 50 14.49 -5.85 -16.14
C SER A 50 14.29 -6.15 -14.66
N ASP A 51 14.94 -7.20 -14.15
CA ASP A 51 14.88 -7.54 -12.72
C ASP A 51 15.60 -6.47 -11.87
N GLU A 52 16.59 -5.78 -12.42
CA GLU A 52 17.25 -4.64 -11.79
C GLU A 52 16.32 -3.42 -11.71
N ALA A 53 15.62 -3.09 -12.80
CA ALA A 53 14.61 -2.02 -12.82
C ALA A 53 13.49 -2.30 -11.80
N TRP A 54 13.06 -3.55 -11.70
CA TRP A 54 12.11 -3.99 -10.69
C TRP A 54 12.62 -3.71 -9.28
N LEU A 55 13.85 -4.14 -8.97
CA LEU A 55 14.44 -4.03 -7.64
C LEU A 55 14.64 -2.56 -7.23
N VAL A 56 15.18 -1.73 -8.13
CA VAL A 56 15.41 -0.30 -7.87
C VAL A 56 14.09 0.45 -7.69
N ALA A 57 13.09 0.20 -8.54
CA ALA A 57 11.77 0.79 -8.38
C ALA A 57 11.15 0.47 -7.02
N HIS A 58 11.19 -0.80 -6.61
CA HIS A 58 10.57 -1.24 -5.35
C HIS A 58 11.36 -0.80 -4.12
N ARG A 59 12.68 -0.68 -4.20
CA ARG A 59 13.50 -0.06 -3.14
C ARG A 59 13.16 1.42 -2.97
N ALA A 60 13.03 2.16 -4.08
CA ALA A 60 12.65 3.57 -4.05
C ALA A 60 11.21 3.77 -3.52
N ALA A 61 10.28 2.90 -3.91
CA ALA A 61 8.89 2.94 -3.48
C ALA A 61 8.65 2.42 -2.05
N LYS A 62 9.62 1.71 -1.43
CA LYS A 62 9.45 1.05 -0.13
C LYS A 62 8.90 1.98 0.94
N ARG A 63 9.49 3.16 1.13
CA ARG A 63 9.07 4.12 2.17
C ARG A 63 7.62 4.58 1.96
N PRO A 64 7.22 5.10 0.79
CA PRO A 64 5.81 5.40 0.48
C PRO A 64 4.86 4.24 0.75
N THR A 65 5.19 3.02 0.29
CA THR A 65 4.34 1.84 0.47
C THR A 65 4.19 1.45 1.94
N VAL A 66 5.25 1.61 2.75
CA VAL A 66 5.18 1.40 4.21
C VAL A 66 4.28 2.42 4.89
N ILE A 67 4.38 3.70 4.52
CA ILE A 67 3.51 4.75 5.06
C ILE A 67 2.06 4.47 4.68
N ALA A 68 1.79 4.07 3.45
CA ALA A 68 0.45 3.66 2.99
C ALA A 68 -0.15 2.55 3.88
N GLY A 69 0.66 1.54 4.22
CA GLY A 69 0.25 0.44 5.10
C GLY A 69 -0.10 0.92 6.51
N TRP A 70 0.71 1.81 7.09
CA TRP A 70 0.43 2.39 8.41
C TRP A 70 -0.80 3.31 8.42
N CYS A 71 -1.00 4.11 7.37
CA CYS A 71 -2.21 4.92 7.24
C CYS A 71 -3.48 4.04 7.28
N ALA A 72 -3.47 2.89 6.61
CA ALA A 72 -4.57 1.96 6.66
C ALA A 72 -4.79 1.39 8.07
N ILE A 73 -3.74 0.88 8.73
CA ILE A 73 -3.85 0.30 10.09
C ILE A 73 -4.38 1.35 11.08
N VAL A 74 -3.80 2.54 11.09
CA VAL A 74 -4.17 3.61 12.03
C VAL A 74 -5.61 4.07 11.80
N SER A 75 -6.06 4.12 10.54
CA SER A 75 -7.44 4.51 10.23
C SER A 75 -8.50 3.53 10.75
N ALA A 76 -8.10 2.30 11.09
CA ALA A 76 -8.98 1.27 11.63
C ALA A 76 -9.25 1.45 13.15
N ILE A 77 -8.45 2.23 13.86
CA ILE A 77 -8.54 2.40 15.33
C ILE A 77 -9.96 2.81 15.77
N PRO A 78 -10.63 3.81 15.16
CA PRO A 78 -11.95 4.22 15.61
C PRO A 78 -13.03 3.12 15.48
N ALA A 79 -12.86 2.14 14.59
CA ALA A 79 -13.78 1.01 14.49
C ALA A 79 -13.78 0.13 15.76
N LEU A 80 -12.67 0.11 16.50
CA LEU A 80 -12.46 -0.64 17.74
C LEU A 80 -12.87 0.12 19.01
N LEU A 81 -13.22 1.41 18.88
CA LEU A 81 -13.54 2.28 19.99
C LEU A 81 -15.05 2.55 20.09
N PRO A 82 -15.57 2.90 21.27
CA PRO A 82 -16.98 3.25 21.47
C PRO A 82 -17.29 4.68 20.99
N VAL A 83 -16.95 4.99 19.74
CA VAL A 83 -17.25 6.26 19.04
C VAL A 83 -18.44 6.07 18.08
N PRO A 84 -19.11 7.11 17.57
CA PRO A 84 -20.16 6.95 16.57
C PRO A 84 -19.68 6.22 15.30
N LEU A 85 -20.53 5.40 14.68
CA LEU A 85 -20.16 4.64 13.47
C LEU A 85 -19.71 5.57 12.32
N SER A 86 -20.32 6.75 12.20
CA SER A 86 -19.92 7.77 11.23
C SER A 86 -18.45 8.18 11.38
N VAL A 87 -17.93 8.31 12.61
CA VAL A 87 -16.52 8.63 12.87
C VAL A 87 -15.61 7.50 12.39
N ALA A 88 -16.00 6.24 12.62
CA ALA A 88 -15.25 5.09 12.11
C ALA A 88 -15.24 5.04 10.59
N VAL A 89 -16.38 5.26 9.93
CA VAL A 89 -16.49 5.31 8.46
C VAL A 89 -15.65 6.44 7.88
N THR A 90 -15.75 7.66 8.42
CA THR A 90 -14.95 8.81 7.96
C THR A 90 -13.45 8.55 8.11
N SER A 91 -13.03 7.97 9.24
CA SER A 91 -11.63 7.59 9.45
C SER A 91 -11.13 6.61 8.39
N VAL A 92 -11.90 5.56 8.10
CA VAL A 92 -11.56 4.57 7.06
C VAL A 92 -11.47 5.20 5.68
N LEU A 93 -12.39 6.11 5.33
CA LEU A 93 -12.35 6.82 4.05
C LEU A 93 -11.09 7.68 3.92
N VAL A 94 -10.73 8.43 4.97
CA VAL A 94 -9.49 9.23 5.00
C VAL A 94 -8.26 8.33 4.91
N GLY A 95 -8.22 7.23 5.66
CA GLY A 95 -7.14 6.25 5.61
C GLY A 95 -6.97 5.61 4.24
N THR A 96 -8.09 5.30 3.57
CA THR A 96 -8.12 4.76 2.21
C THR A 96 -7.57 5.76 1.21
N ALA A 97 -8.01 7.03 1.28
CA ALA A 97 -7.50 8.09 0.42
C ALA A 97 -5.99 8.30 0.62
N ALA A 98 -5.51 8.31 1.87
CA ALA A 98 -4.09 8.40 2.19
C ALA A 98 -3.30 7.20 1.64
N LEU A 99 -3.79 5.97 1.84
CA LEU A 99 -3.19 4.76 1.28
C LEU A 99 -3.06 4.87 -0.24
N LEU A 100 -4.14 5.23 -0.94
CA LEU A 100 -4.13 5.37 -2.40
C LEU A 100 -3.15 6.45 -2.84
N GLY A 101 -3.14 7.60 -2.16
CA GLY A 101 -2.19 8.68 -2.44
C GLY A 101 -0.73 8.23 -2.34
N PHE A 102 -0.37 7.54 -1.26
CA PHE A 102 0.99 7.03 -1.08
C PHE A 102 1.34 5.87 -2.02
N VAL A 103 0.38 5.03 -2.41
CA VAL A 103 0.57 3.98 -3.44
C VAL A 103 0.87 4.60 -4.79
N LEU A 104 0.07 5.58 -5.22
CA LEU A 104 0.28 6.29 -6.48
C LEU A 104 1.61 7.06 -6.47
N TYR A 105 1.94 7.69 -5.35
CA TYR A 105 3.23 8.35 -5.18
C TYR A 105 4.41 7.35 -5.24
N GLY A 106 4.29 6.20 -4.57
CA GLY A 106 5.27 5.12 -4.64
C GLY A 106 5.45 4.59 -6.06
N ALA A 107 4.36 4.41 -6.81
CA ALA A 107 4.43 4.02 -8.22
C ALA A 107 5.15 5.07 -9.08
N LYS A 108 4.87 6.36 -8.87
CA LYS A 108 5.56 7.46 -9.56
C LYS A 108 7.05 7.50 -9.26
N VAL A 109 7.44 7.42 -7.97
CA VAL A 109 8.84 7.43 -7.55
C VAL A 109 9.58 6.18 -8.05
N GLY A 110 8.97 5.01 -7.93
CA GLY A 110 9.54 3.76 -8.43
C GLY A 110 9.71 3.76 -9.95
N SER A 111 8.72 4.26 -10.70
CA SER A 111 8.81 4.38 -12.15
C SER A 111 9.96 5.29 -12.58
N ARG A 112 10.13 6.45 -11.92
CA ARG A 112 11.25 7.37 -12.20
C ARG A 112 12.58 6.71 -11.94
N ALA A 113 12.74 6.06 -10.78
CA ALA A 113 13.97 5.37 -10.44
C ALA A 113 14.32 4.24 -11.42
N ALA A 114 13.32 3.54 -11.98
CA ALA A 114 13.54 2.56 -13.03
C ALA A 114 13.89 3.18 -14.40
N GLN A 115 13.33 4.36 -14.72
CA GLN A 115 13.68 5.08 -15.96
C GLN A 115 15.11 5.62 -15.91
N ASP A 116 15.54 6.11 -14.76
CA ASP A 116 16.92 6.62 -14.57
C ASP A 116 18.00 5.53 -14.72
N LEU A 117 17.61 4.25 -14.62
CA LEU A 117 18.49 3.10 -14.89
C LEU A 117 18.65 2.81 -16.38
N SER A 118 17.68 3.18 -17.22
CA SER A 118 17.78 3.03 -18.66
C SER A 118 18.64 4.17 -19.20
N PRO A 119 19.86 3.93 -19.74
CA PRO A 119 20.73 5.00 -20.21
C PRO A 119 20.21 5.72 -21.47
N GLU A 120 19.07 5.32 -22.02
CA GLU A 120 18.49 5.88 -23.24
C GLU A 120 16.99 6.08 -23.05
N GLY A 121 16.52 7.29 -23.44
CA GLY A 121 15.14 7.74 -23.36
C GLY A 121 14.19 7.05 -24.33
#